data_AF-A0A2N2YYW7-F1
#
_entry.id   AF-A0A2N2YYW7-F1
#
_cell.length_a   1.000
_cell.length_b   1.000
_cell.length_c   1.000
_cell.angle_alpha   90.00
_cell.angle_beta   90.00
_cell.angle_gamma   90.00
#
_symmetry.space_group_name_H-M   'P 1'
#
loop_
_entity.id
_entity.type
_entity.pdbx_description
1 polymer ?
#
loop_
_entity_poly.entity_id
_entity_poly.type
_entity_poly.pdbx_seq_one_letter_code
_entity_poly.pdbx_strand_id
1 'polypeptide(L)'
;METNFEDYLKNKRTSLDVETPDDDFIWAGIQRDLKPQKSFRFFSWKAAAIILLALMSGYVLNSVLNPTPKVVQFSLADISPEYAKQELVYQASIQKRWEQIKQTDYKPDDYADIFKEIDQLELLKAESIKDFKELGGNPRMVKTLFEYYEIKIRLLEIMLAEIEKKGNDKTKNQRDERYY
;
A
#
# COMPACT_ATOMS: atom_id res chain seq x y z
N MET A 1 -24.26 78.54 51.20
CA MET A 1 -25.17 77.38 51.05
C MET A 1 -24.34 76.16 50.61
N GLU A 2 -23.33 75.77 51.39
CA GLU A 2 -22.44 74.65 51.02
C GLU A 2 -22.51 73.49 52.03
N THR A 3 -22.98 73.73 53.25
CA THR A 3 -23.03 72.72 54.32
C THR A 3 -24.04 71.60 54.08
N ASN A 4 -25.14 71.86 53.37
CA ASN A 4 -26.18 70.85 53.14
C ASN A 4 -25.77 69.73 52.17
N PHE A 5 -24.87 70.00 51.23
CA PHE A 5 -24.45 68.99 50.25
C PHE A 5 -23.39 68.05 50.83
N GLU A 6 -22.51 68.60 51.66
CA GLU A 6 -21.44 67.84 52.32
C GLU A 6 -22.00 66.90 53.39
N ASP A 7 -23.03 67.34 54.13
CA ASP A 7 -23.75 66.48 55.08
C ASP A 7 -24.56 65.39 54.35
N TYR A 8 -25.15 65.70 53.20
CA TYR A 8 -25.85 64.70 52.37
C TYR A 8 -24.90 63.61 51.86
N LEU A 9 -23.72 64.00 51.36
CA LEU A 9 -22.68 63.05 50.91
C LEU A 9 -22.10 62.22 52.05
N LYS A 10 -21.84 62.81 53.23
CA LYS A 10 -21.37 62.06 54.40
C LYS A 10 -22.38 61.02 54.87
N ASN A 11 -23.67 61.38 54.92
CA ASN A 11 -24.72 60.46 55.33
C ASN A 11 -24.99 59.35 54.32
N LYS A 12 -24.70 59.59 53.04
CA LYS A 12 -24.89 58.61 51.95
C LYS A 12 -23.63 57.84 51.58
N ARG A 13 -22.48 58.12 52.21
CA ARG A 13 -21.20 57.46 51.89
C ARG A 13 -21.29 55.94 51.97
N THR A 14 -21.92 55.39 53.01
CA THR A 14 -22.13 53.94 53.18
C THR A 14 -23.05 53.33 52.12
N SER A 15 -23.91 54.12 51.48
CA SER A 15 -24.77 53.68 50.37
C SER A 15 -24.19 53.93 48.98
N LEU A 16 -23.02 54.58 48.91
CA LEU A 16 -22.27 54.83 47.68
C LEU A 16 -21.06 53.89 47.56
N ASP A 17 -20.59 53.36 48.69
CA ASP A 17 -19.55 52.33 48.77
C ASP A 17 -20.18 50.94 48.63
N VAL A 18 -20.75 50.66 47.46
CA VAL A 18 -21.56 49.45 47.20
C VAL A 18 -20.78 48.36 46.47
N GLU A 19 -19.54 48.61 46.08
CA GLU A 19 -18.76 47.63 45.31
C GLU A 19 -17.32 47.62 45.80
N THR A 20 -17.03 46.74 46.77
CA THR A 20 -15.69 46.12 46.77
C THR A 20 -15.68 45.21 45.53
N PRO A 21 -14.83 45.47 44.52
CA PRO A 21 -14.74 44.55 43.39
C PRO A 21 -14.43 43.16 43.94
N ASP A 22 -15.10 42.15 43.39
CA ASP A 22 -14.80 40.76 43.71
C ASP A 22 -13.44 40.42 43.06
N ASP A 23 -12.38 40.65 43.84
CA ASP A 23 -11.00 40.43 43.41
C ASP A 23 -10.82 38.98 42.95
N ASP A 24 -11.45 38.02 43.61
CA ASP A 24 -11.38 36.59 43.24
C ASP A 24 -12.00 36.35 41.87
N PHE A 25 -13.12 36.99 41.55
CA PHE A 25 -13.74 36.91 40.21
C PHE A 25 -12.86 37.52 39.12
N ILE A 26 -12.23 38.67 39.39
CA ILE A 26 -11.34 39.34 38.44
C ILE A 26 -10.07 38.51 38.20
N TRP A 27 -9.44 38.02 39.26
CA TRP A 27 -8.24 37.18 39.15
C TRP A 27 -8.53 35.82 38.51
N ALA A 28 -9.70 35.23 38.78
CA ALA A 28 -10.14 33.99 38.12
C ALA A 28 -10.32 34.17 36.61
N GLY A 29 -10.83 35.31 36.16
CA GLY A 29 -10.95 35.65 34.74
C GLY A 29 -9.59 35.73 34.05
N ILE A 30 -8.65 36.46 34.64
CA ILE A 30 -7.29 36.63 34.11
C ILE A 30 -6.52 35.31 34.08
N GLN A 31 -6.66 34.48 35.12
CA GLN A 31 -5.99 33.17 35.19
C GLN A 31 -6.55 32.17 34.18
N ARG A 32 -7.80 32.36 33.72
CA ARG A 32 -8.43 31.52 32.69
C ARG A 32 -7.84 31.77 31.31
N ASP A 33 -7.51 33.03 31.00
CA ASP A 33 -6.95 33.43 29.70
C ASP A 33 -5.44 33.20 29.59
N LEU A 34 -4.76 32.98 30.72
CA LEU A 34 -3.34 32.63 30.79
C LEU A 34 -3.04 31.13 30.74
N LYS A 35 -4.06 30.25 30.69
CA LYS A 35 -3.81 28.82 30.52
C LYS A 35 -3.33 28.58 29.08
N PRO A 36 -2.10 28.08 28.87
CA PRO A 36 -1.65 27.77 27.52
C PRO A 36 -2.60 26.73 26.93
N GLN A 37 -3.26 27.06 25.82
CA GLN A 37 -3.95 26.05 25.01
C GLN A 37 -2.90 24.99 24.67
N LYS A 38 -3.09 23.77 25.18
CA LYS A 38 -2.25 22.64 24.80
C LYS A 38 -2.38 22.45 23.29
N SER A 39 -1.42 22.96 22.54
CA SER A 39 -1.32 22.66 21.12
C SER A 39 -1.06 21.16 21.02
N PHE A 40 -1.99 20.43 20.41
CA PHE A 40 -1.84 19.03 20.12
C PHE A 40 -0.86 18.90 18.94
N ARG A 41 0.41 19.18 19.19
CA ARG A 41 1.49 18.97 18.22
C ARG A 41 2.54 18.05 18.82
N PHE A 42 2.13 16.82 19.06
CA PHE A 42 3.05 15.71 19.31
C PHE A 42 2.63 14.49 18.50
N PHE A 43 2.65 14.63 17.17
CA PHE A 43 3.09 13.49 16.37
C PHE A 43 4.62 13.48 16.44
N SER A 44 5.11 12.89 17.53
CA SER A 44 6.53 12.71 17.79
C SER A 44 7.13 12.00 16.58
N TRP A 45 8.12 12.58 15.90
CA TRP A 45 8.82 11.94 14.78
C TRP A 45 9.35 10.53 15.15
N LYS A 46 9.54 10.29 16.45
CA LYS A 46 9.81 8.98 17.07
C LYS A 46 8.76 7.92 16.76
N ALA A 47 7.46 8.25 16.74
CA ALA A 47 6.39 7.32 16.39
C ALA A 47 6.46 6.92 14.90
N ALA A 48 6.74 7.88 14.02
CA ALA A 48 6.96 7.59 12.60
C ALA A 48 8.20 6.70 12.40
N ALA A 49 9.29 6.93 13.14
CA ALA A 49 10.48 6.09 13.09
C ALA A 49 10.19 4.66 13.55
N ILE A 50 9.40 4.45 14.62
CA ILE A 50 9.02 3.12 15.09
C ILE A 50 8.16 2.39 14.06
N ILE A 51 7.20 3.08 13.44
CA ILE A 51 6.37 2.49 12.37
C ILE A 51 7.24 2.09 11.18
N LEU A 52 8.18 2.95 10.77
CA LEU A 52 9.07 2.68 9.64
C LEU A 52 10.02 1.52 9.93
N LEU A 53 10.52 1.42 11.16
CA LEU A 53 11.37 0.33 11.62
C LEU A 53 10.59 -0.99 11.72
N ALA A 54 9.32 -0.95 12.15
CA ALA A 54 8.43 -2.11 12.15
C ALA A 54 8.10 -2.59 10.73
N LEU A 55 7.87 -1.68 9.79
CA LEU A 55 7.66 -2.00 8.37
C LEU A 55 8.92 -2.59 7.74
N MET A 56 10.10 -2.01 7.99
CA MET A 56 11.38 -2.57 7.54
C MET A 56 11.64 -3.94 8.14
N SER A 57 11.41 -4.10 9.44
CA SER A 57 11.62 -5.39 10.12
C SER A 57 10.67 -6.45 9.58
N GLY A 58 9.39 -6.11 9.36
CA GLY A 58 8.42 -6.99 8.72
C GLY A 58 8.81 -7.38 7.30
N TYR A 59 9.33 -6.42 6.50
CA TYR A 59 9.84 -6.70 5.15
C TYR A 59 11.06 -7.62 5.17
N VAL A 60 12.03 -7.37 6.06
CA VAL A 60 13.23 -8.21 6.20
C VAL A 60 12.86 -9.61 6.70
N LEU A 61 11.99 -9.74 7.70
CA LEU A 61 11.52 -11.04 8.19
C LEU A 61 10.80 -11.81 7.09
N ASN A 62 9.96 -11.14 6.31
CA ASN A 62 9.29 -11.75 5.16
C ASN A 62 10.32 -12.21 4.11
N SER A 63 11.34 -11.41 3.80
CA SER A 63 12.40 -11.76 2.86
C SER A 63 13.32 -12.90 3.35
N VAL A 64 13.47 -13.08 4.66
CA VAL A 64 14.31 -14.15 5.25
C VAL A 64 13.52 -15.45 5.42
N LEU A 65 12.25 -15.36 5.81
CA LEU A 65 11.36 -16.52 5.99
C LEU A 65 10.80 -17.03 4.66
N ASN A 66 10.57 -16.11 3.72
CA ASN A 66 10.31 -16.41 2.32
C ASN A 66 11.51 -15.90 1.52
N PRO A 67 12.64 -16.62 1.50
CA PRO A 67 13.67 -16.31 0.53
C PRO A 67 13.04 -16.53 -0.84
N THR A 68 12.56 -15.44 -1.44
CA THR A 68 12.43 -15.42 -2.89
C THR A 68 13.81 -15.81 -3.37
N PRO A 69 13.94 -16.93 -4.12
CA PRO A 69 15.25 -17.35 -4.60
C PRO A 69 15.87 -16.10 -5.22
N LYS A 70 17.12 -15.77 -4.86
CA LYS A 70 17.85 -14.68 -5.51
C LYS A 70 17.83 -15.03 -6.99
N VAL A 71 16.84 -14.51 -7.71
CA VAL A 71 16.65 -14.77 -9.11
C VAL A 71 17.80 -14.00 -9.70
N VAL A 72 18.83 -14.74 -10.06
CA VAL A 72 19.85 -14.29 -10.97
C VAL A 72 19.09 -13.66 -12.12
N GLN A 73 19.07 -12.33 -12.20
CA GLN A 73 18.42 -11.58 -13.27
C GLN A 73 19.30 -11.66 -14.53
N PHE A 74 19.58 -12.88 -14.97
CA PHE A 74 20.13 -13.09 -16.30
C PHE A 74 19.01 -12.77 -17.29
N SER A 75 19.26 -11.78 -18.13
CA SER A 75 18.33 -11.25 -19.12
C SER A 75 18.88 -11.56 -20.50
N LEU A 76 17.99 -11.72 -21.48
CA LEU A 76 18.40 -11.83 -22.89
C LEU A 76 19.18 -10.59 -23.37
N ALA A 77 19.03 -9.46 -22.68
CA ALA A 77 19.82 -8.26 -22.89
C ALA A 77 21.33 -8.45 -22.61
N ASP A 78 21.70 -9.40 -21.75
CA ASP A 78 23.09 -9.74 -21.47
C ASP A 78 23.77 -10.45 -22.67
N ILE A 79 22.98 -10.95 -23.62
CA ILE A 79 23.45 -11.70 -24.79
C ILE A 79 23.52 -10.80 -26.03
N SER A 80 22.42 -10.10 -26.36
CA SER A 80 22.42 -9.15 -27.47
C SER A 80 21.38 -8.02 -27.31
N PRO A 81 21.64 -6.83 -27.88
CA PRO A 81 20.67 -5.73 -27.89
C PRO A 81 19.38 -6.05 -28.66
N GLU A 82 19.44 -6.95 -29.64
CA GLU A 82 18.26 -7.37 -30.40
C GLU A 82 17.34 -8.24 -29.53
N TYR A 83 17.90 -9.20 -28.79
CA TYR A 83 17.13 -10.04 -27.87
C TYR A 83 16.58 -9.23 -26.70
N ALA A 84 17.28 -8.19 -26.24
CA ALA A 84 16.75 -7.24 -25.26
C ALA A 84 15.41 -6.63 -25.70
N LYS A 85 15.31 -6.20 -26.96
CA LYS A 85 14.08 -5.60 -27.49
C LYS A 85 12.93 -6.60 -27.50
N GLN A 86 13.20 -7.83 -27.92
CA GLN A 86 12.18 -8.89 -27.93
C GLN A 86 11.75 -9.27 -26.52
N GLU A 87 12.69 -9.40 -25.59
CA GLU A 87 12.40 -9.67 -24.17
C GLU A 87 11.50 -8.59 -23.55
N LEU A 88 11.74 -7.31 -23.85
CA LEU A 88 10.89 -6.22 -23.39
C LEU A 88 9.44 -6.37 -23.89
N VAL A 89 9.25 -6.79 -25.15
CA VAL A 89 7.91 -7.05 -25.71
C VAL A 89 7.23 -8.19 -24.95
N TYR A 90 7.94 -9.30 -24.71
CA TYR A 90 7.41 -10.43 -23.96
C TYR A 90 7.07 -10.04 -22.51
N GLN A 91 7.94 -9.31 -21.81
CA GLN A 91 7.71 -8.85 -20.44
C GLN A 91 6.50 -7.91 -20.36
N ALA A 92 6.36 -6.97 -21.29
CA ALA A 92 5.18 -6.10 -21.36
C ALA A 92 3.89 -6.91 -21.58
N SER A 93 3.96 -7.94 -22.44
CA SER A 93 2.86 -8.85 -22.74
C SER A 93 2.42 -9.67 -21.51
N ILE A 94 3.39 -10.16 -20.72
CA ILE A 94 3.18 -10.85 -19.45
C ILE A 94 2.57 -9.92 -18.42
N GLN A 95 3.16 -8.74 -18.23
CA GLN A 95 2.68 -7.76 -17.26
C GLN A 95 1.23 -7.37 -17.56
N LYS A 96 0.91 -7.10 -18.83
CA LYS A 96 -0.45 -6.76 -19.25
C LYS A 96 -1.46 -7.84 -18.84
N ARG A 97 -1.15 -9.12 -19.11
CA ARG A 97 -2.06 -10.23 -18.76
C ARG A 97 -2.18 -10.41 -17.26
N TRP A 98 -1.09 -10.27 -16.52
CA TRP A 98 -1.15 -10.27 -15.06
C TRP A 98 -2.01 -9.15 -14.50
N GLU A 99 -1.91 -7.94 -15.05
CA GLU A 99 -2.75 -6.80 -14.69
C GLU A 99 -4.23 -7.12 -14.95
N GLN A 100 -4.54 -7.73 -16.09
CA GLN A 100 -5.89 -8.17 -16.43
C GLN A 100 -6.41 -9.21 -15.44
N ILE A 101 -5.63 -10.23 -15.08
CA ILE A 101 -6.00 -11.24 -14.08
C ILE A 101 -6.28 -10.57 -12.73
N LYS A 102 -5.41 -9.65 -12.28
CA LYS A 102 -5.59 -8.92 -11.01
C LYS A 102 -6.84 -8.06 -10.94
N GLN A 103 -7.33 -7.60 -12.09
CA GLN A 103 -8.58 -6.81 -12.18
C GLN A 103 -9.84 -7.68 -12.09
N THR A 104 -9.70 -9.01 -12.14
CA THR A 104 -10.81 -9.95 -11.99
C THR A 104 -10.99 -10.42 -10.56
N ASP A 105 -12.20 -10.86 -10.20
CA ASP A 105 -12.52 -11.50 -8.91
C ASP A 105 -12.12 -12.99 -8.92
N TYR A 106 -10.87 -13.28 -9.28
CA TYR A 106 -10.35 -14.65 -9.27
C TYR A 106 -9.94 -15.07 -7.86
N LYS A 107 -10.17 -16.33 -7.52
CA LYS A 107 -9.64 -16.96 -6.30
C LYS A 107 -8.42 -17.80 -6.66
N PRO A 108 -7.25 -17.60 -6.04
CA PRO A 108 -6.05 -18.35 -6.40
C PRO A 108 -6.22 -19.88 -6.37
N ASP A 109 -6.95 -20.40 -5.38
CA ASP A 109 -7.19 -21.84 -5.21
C ASP A 109 -7.95 -22.46 -6.40
N ASP A 110 -8.79 -21.68 -7.09
CA ASP A 110 -9.57 -22.15 -8.25
C ASP A 110 -8.71 -22.43 -9.49
N TYR A 111 -7.43 -22.01 -9.47
CA TYR A 111 -6.48 -22.08 -10.57
C TYR A 111 -5.11 -22.62 -10.11
N ALA A 112 -5.08 -23.33 -8.98
CA ALA A 112 -3.84 -23.81 -8.36
C ALA A 112 -2.96 -24.64 -9.31
N ASP A 113 -3.57 -25.42 -10.22
CA ASP A 113 -2.85 -26.20 -11.23
C ASP A 113 -2.09 -25.30 -12.22
N ILE A 114 -2.72 -24.23 -12.71
CA ILE A 114 -2.06 -23.27 -13.61
C ILE A 114 -0.94 -22.55 -12.89
N PHE A 115 -1.16 -22.14 -11.65
CA PHE A 115 -0.10 -21.51 -10.83
C PHE A 115 1.08 -22.46 -10.62
N LYS A 116 0.81 -23.74 -10.34
CA LYS A 116 1.85 -24.76 -10.22
C LYS A 116 2.63 -24.96 -11.51
N GLU A 117 1.97 -24.94 -12.66
CA GLU A 117 2.66 -25.00 -13.97
C GLU A 117 3.54 -23.76 -14.20
N ILE A 118 3.06 -22.57 -13.84
CA ILE A 118 3.85 -21.34 -13.90
C ILE A 118 5.09 -21.45 -12.98
N ASP A 119 4.93 -21.96 -11.76
CA ASP A 119 6.03 -22.13 -10.82
C ASP A 119 7.07 -23.14 -11.34
N GLN A 120 6.62 -24.26 -11.91
CA GLN A 120 7.50 -25.23 -12.55
C GLN A 120 8.28 -24.61 -13.72
N LEU A 121 7.62 -23.76 -14.51
CA LEU A 121 8.24 -23.06 -15.62
C LEU A 121 9.31 -22.07 -15.15
N GLU A 122 9.11 -21.39 -14.02
CA GLU A 122 10.12 -20.51 -13.40
C GLU A 122 11.33 -21.30 -12.91
N LEU A 123 11.12 -22.48 -12.33
CA LEU A 123 12.20 -23.37 -11.90
C LEU A 123 13.05 -23.82 -13.10
N LEU A 124 12.41 -24.21 -14.20
CA LEU A 124 13.10 -24.64 -15.42
C LEU A 124 13.93 -23.50 -16.04
N LYS A 125 13.41 -22.26 -16.01
CA LYS A 125 14.18 -21.07 -16.41
C LYS A 125 15.40 -20.87 -15.53
N ALA A 126 15.24 -20.96 -14.21
CA ALA A 126 16.33 -20.77 -13.27
C ALA A 126 17.45 -21.81 -13.45
N GLU A 127 17.08 -23.07 -13.69
CA GLU A 127 18.01 -24.15 -14.04
C GLU A 127 18.74 -23.87 -15.36
N SER A 128 18.00 -23.48 -16.40
CA SER A 128 18.59 -23.14 -17.72
C SER A 128 19.59 -21.98 -17.64
N ILE A 129 19.32 -20.98 -16.80
CA ILE A 129 20.24 -19.85 -16.54
C ILE A 129 21.47 -20.30 -15.76
N LYS A 130 21.29 -21.18 -14.79
CA LYS A 130 22.40 -21.73 -14.00
C LYS A 130 23.36 -22.52 -14.89
N ASP A 131 22.83 -23.42 -15.70
CA ASP A 131 23.63 -24.23 -16.63
C ASP A 131 24.42 -23.36 -17.61
N PHE A 132 23.82 -22.27 -18.10
CA PHE A 132 24.51 -21.32 -18.95
C PHE A 132 25.71 -20.66 -18.27
N LYS A 133 25.58 -20.25 -17.01
CA LYS A 133 26.68 -19.63 -16.27
C LYS A 133 27.86 -20.58 -16.09
N GLU A 134 27.57 -21.88 -15.96
CA GLU A 134 28.58 -22.92 -15.76
C GLU A 134 29.22 -23.38 -17.08
N LEU A 135 28.44 -23.46 -18.17
CA LEU A 135 28.86 -24.05 -19.44
C LEU A 135 29.21 -23.02 -20.53
N GLY A 136 28.88 -21.74 -20.34
CA GLY A 136 29.11 -20.67 -21.30
C GLY A 136 28.02 -20.53 -22.39
N GLY A 137 28.16 -19.47 -23.19
CA GLY A 137 27.14 -19.00 -24.14
C GLY A 137 26.67 -20.03 -25.17
N ASN A 138 25.42 -20.51 -25.05
CA ASN A 138 24.83 -21.47 -25.99
C ASN A 138 23.57 -20.88 -26.69
N PRO A 139 23.52 -20.84 -28.04
CA PRO A 139 22.32 -20.45 -28.80
C PRO A 139 21.05 -21.23 -28.41
N ARG A 140 21.19 -22.47 -27.95
CA ARG A 140 20.09 -23.28 -27.44
C ARG A 140 19.42 -22.64 -26.22
N MET A 141 20.18 -21.99 -25.36
CA MET A 141 19.65 -21.33 -24.17
C MET A 141 18.83 -20.09 -24.51
N VAL A 142 19.28 -19.31 -25.50
CA VAL A 142 18.49 -18.18 -26.04
C VAL A 142 17.12 -18.66 -26.48
N LYS A 143 17.08 -19.76 -27.25
CA LYS A 143 15.84 -20.39 -27.69
C LYS A 143 14.97 -20.81 -26.50
N THR A 144 15.55 -21.48 -25.51
CA THR A 144 14.84 -21.92 -24.30
C THR A 144 14.27 -20.75 -23.49
N LEU A 145 14.98 -19.62 -23.39
CA LEU A 145 14.45 -18.41 -22.73
C LEU A 145 13.28 -17.79 -23.49
N PHE A 146 13.33 -17.77 -24.83
CA PHE A 146 12.17 -17.34 -25.63
C PHE A 146 10.98 -18.29 -25.48
N GLU A 147 11.21 -19.61 -25.55
CA GLU A 147 10.18 -20.62 -25.31
C GLU A 147 9.54 -20.46 -23.92
N TYR A 148 10.34 -20.19 -22.90
CA TYR A 148 9.86 -19.87 -21.56
C TYR A 148 8.87 -18.68 -21.58
N TYR A 149 9.23 -17.58 -22.26
CA TYR A 149 8.36 -16.41 -22.34
C TYR A 149 7.04 -16.72 -23.07
N GLU A 150 7.11 -17.47 -24.16
CA GLU A 150 5.94 -17.88 -24.94
C GLU A 150 5.00 -18.78 -24.15
N ILE A 151 5.54 -19.78 -23.46
CA ILE A 151 4.76 -20.70 -22.62
C ILE A 151 4.13 -19.91 -21.46
N LYS A 152 4.87 -19.01 -20.82
CA LYS A 152 4.35 -18.19 -19.71
C LYS A 152 3.18 -17.33 -20.16
N ILE A 153 3.28 -16.70 -21.33
CA ILE A 153 2.18 -15.93 -21.91
C ILE A 153 0.97 -16.83 -22.16
N ARG A 154 1.17 -18.02 -22.74
CA ARG A 154 0.08 -18.98 -23.02
C ARG A 154 -0.63 -19.42 -21.75
N LEU A 155 0.10 -19.71 -20.67
CA LEU A 155 -0.51 -20.08 -19.39
C LEU A 155 -1.39 -18.94 -18.83
N LEU A 156 -0.93 -17.69 -18.93
CA LEU A 156 -1.72 -16.54 -18.51
C LEU A 156 -2.95 -16.32 -19.39
N GLU A 157 -2.87 -16.61 -20.69
CA GLU A 157 -4.03 -16.58 -21.60
C GLU A 157 -5.06 -17.64 -21.25
N ILE A 158 -4.61 -18.86 -20.97
CA ILE A 158 -5.48 -19.95 -20.52
C ILE A 158 -6.20 -19.53 -19.24
N MET A 159 -5.46 -18.99 -18.26
CA MET A 159 -6.04 -18.51 -17.01
C MET A 159 -7.11 -17.44 -17.24
N LEU A 160 -6.82 -16.43 -18.08
CA LEU A 160 -7.79 -15.39 -18.43
C LEU A 160 -9.04 -15.97 -19.08
N ALA A 161 -8.88 -16.91 -20.03
CA ALA A 161 -9.99 -17.55 -20.70
C ALA A 161 -10.86 -18.36 -19.72
N GLU A 162 -10.25 -19.06 -18.76
CA GLU A 162 -10.99 -19.79 -17.73
C GLU A 162 -11.72 -18.88 -16.74
N ILE A 163 -11.12 -17.75 -16.36
CA ILE A 163 -11.79 -16.72 -15.55
C ILE A 163 -13.01 -16.16 -16.27
N GLU A 164 -12.85 -15.80 -17.54
CA GLU A 164 -13.94 -15.26 -18.36
C GLU A 164 -15.08 -16.28 -18.50
N LYS A 165 -14.74 -17.55 -18.77
CA LYS A 165 -15.72 -18.64 -18.86
C LYS A 165 -16.54 -18.79 -17.58
N LYS A 166 -15.88 -18.85 -16.41
CA LYS A 166 -16.58 -18.95 -15.11
C LYS A 166 -17.46 -17.71 -14.82
N GLY A 167 -17.06 -16.53 -15.26
CA GLY A 167 -17.88 -15.31 -15.14
C GLY A 167 -19.17 -15.36 -15.98
N ASN A 168 -19.06 -15.88 -17.21
CA ASN A 168 -20.20 -16.01 -18.12
C ASN A 168 -21.22 -17.06 -17.65
N ASP A 169 -20.74 -18.18 -17.08
CA ASP A 169 -21.61 -19.25 -16.58
C ASP A 169 -22.45 -18.79 -15.37
N LYS A 170 -21.86 -18.02 -14.44
CA LYS A 170 -22.61 -17.39 -13.32
C LYS A 170 -23.74 -16.48 -13.82
N THR A 171 -23.48 -15.72 -14.89
CA THR A 171 -24.43 -14.76 -15.44
C THR A 171 -25.61 -15.44 -16.15
N LYS A 172 -25.42 -16.62 -16.76
CA LYS A 172 -26.49 -17.39 -17.38
C LYS A 172 -27.42 -18.02 -16.34
N ASN A 173 -26.87 -18.73 -15.35
CA ASN A 173 -27.66 -19.38 -14.31
C ASN A 173 -28.54 -18.39 -13.53
N GLN A 174 -28.05 -17.18 -13.27
CA GLN A 174 -28.80 -16.14 -12.57
C GLN A 174 -29.96 -15.54 -13.38
N ARG A 175 -29.97 -15.69 -14.72
CA ARG A 175 -31.10 -15.29 -15.55
C ARG A 175 -32.19 -16.37 -15.52
N ASP A 176 -31.81 -17.63 -15.59
CA ASP A 176 -32.75 -18.75 -15.61
C ASP A 176 -33.54 -18.88 -14.30
N GLU A 177 -32.91 -18.55 -13.16
CA GLU A 177 -33.58 -18.51 -11.85
C GLU A 177 -34.55 -17.33 -11.65
N ARG A 178 -34.50 -16.27 -12.48
CA ARG A 178 -35.46 -15.14 -12.41
C ARG A 178 -36.75 -15.39 -13.20
N TYR A 179 -36.83 -16.49 -13.94
CA TYR A 179 -38.00 -16.86 -14.74
C TYR A 179 -38.83 -18.00 -14.11
N TYR A 180 -38.52 -18.37 -12.86
CA TYR A 180 -39.32 -19.25 -12.01
C TYR A 180 -39.74 -18.51 -10.74
#